data_AF-A0A366I0J1-F1
#
_entry.id   AF-A0A366I0J1-F1
#
_cell.length_a   1.000
_cell.length_b   1.000
_cell.length_c   1.000
_cell.angle_alpha   90.00
_cell.angle_beta   90.00
_cell.angle_gamma   90.00
#
_symmetry.space_group_name_H-M   'P 1'
#
loop_
_entity.id
_entity.type
_entity.pdbx_description
1 polymer ?
#
loop_
_entity_poly.entity_id
_entity_poly.type
_entity_poly.pdbx_seq_one_letter_code
_entity_poly.pdbx_strand_id
1 'polypeptide(L)'
;MGKVRHNPWGSVIKELWARVVNTFNSISFIAFFLAGILFVGGVGLWLPYLSAIISGDKNASFFESVNVFTYSFAILGTLCVDVILNNQKSTKDFLGLGMIFGVLALICCVVGYLTTKTGNSYLLNFGTFLTLLIFICANVNDDKFDNDASRTEPDPIGYKEAALSKIKDGERNE
;
A
#
# COMPACT_ATOMS: atom_id res chain seq x y z
N MET A 1 -12.43 21.68 -32.00
CA MET A 1 -11.08 21.77 -31.39
C MET A 1 -10.85 20.53 -30.53
N GLY A 2 -9.75 19.82 -30.74
CA GLY A 2 -9.41 18.63 -29.94
C GLY A 2 -8.96 19.01 -28.53
N LYS A 3 -9.35 18.22 -27.53
CA LYS A 3 -8.97 18.45 -26.14
C LYS A 3 -7.48 18.10 -25.95
N VAL A 4 -6.62 19.09 -25.74
CA VAL A 4 -5.19 18.90 -25.44
C VAL A 4 -5.06 18.54 -23.95
N ARG A 5 -4.43 17.40 -23.63
CA ARG A 5 -4.18 16.99 -22.24
C ARG A 5 -2.87 17.60 -21.74
N HIS A 6 -2.88 18.14 -20.53
CA HIS A 6 -1.66 18.56 -19.83
C HIS A 6 -0.77 17.33 -19.58
N ASN A 7 0.55 17.48 -19.65
CA ASN A 7 1.52 16.42 -19.33
C ASN A 7 1.69 16.28 -17.79
N PRO A 8 1.18 15.22 -17.14
CA PRO A 8 1.26 15.08 -15.69
C PRO A 8 2.52 14.34 -15.22
N TRP A 9 3.34 13.82 -16.14
CA TRP A 9 4.45 12.89 -15.84
C TRP A 9 5.44 13.44 -14.82
N GLY A 10 5.79 14.72 -14.89
CA GLY A 10 6.69 15.35 -13.92
C GLY A 10 6.13 15.36 -12.49
N SER A 11 4.82 15.62 -12.35
CA SER A 11 4.16 15.60 -11.04
C SER A 11 4.06 14.18 -10.49
N VAL A 12 3.72 13.21 -11.33
CA VAL A 12 3.57 11.81 -10.94
C VAL A 12 4.90 11.21 -10.49
N ILE A 13 6.00 11.47 -11.21
CA ILE A 13 7.34 10.98 -10.82
C ILE A 13 7.79 11.62 -9.50
N LYS A 14 7.55 12.91 -9.31
CA LYS A 14 7.86 13.59 -8.06
C LYS A 14 7.06 13.00 -6.88
N GLU A 15 5.77 12.72 -7.10
CA GLU A 15 4.90 12.08 -6.11
C GLU A 15 5.35 10.64 -5.77
N LEU A 16 5.70 9.83 -6.79
CA LEU A 16 6.26 8.49 -6.61
C LEU A 16 7.55 8.53 -5.77
N TRP A 17 8.46 9.44 -6.10
CA TRP A 17 9.73 9.56 -5.37
C TRP A 17 9.51 9.97 -3.92
N ALA A 18 8.61 10.93 -3.67
CA ALA A 18 8.25 11.33 -2.31
C ALA A 18 7.69 10.16 -1.49
N ARG A 19 6.78 9.36 -2.06
CA ARG A 19 6.22 8.17 -1.40
C ARG A 19 7.29 7.12 -1.07
N VAL A 20 8.23 6.87 -1.99
CA VAL A 20 9.36 5.97 -1.74
C VAL A 20 10.23 6.49 -0.59
N VAL A 21 10.57 7.78 -0.56
CA VAL A 21 11.36 8.37 0.53
C VAL A 21 10.60 8.30 1.86
N ASN A 22 9.30 8.62 1.87
CA ASN A 22 8.46 8.56 3.07
C ASN A 22 8.37 7.16 3.67
N THR A 23 8.48 6.12 2.85
CA THR A 23 8.48 4.73 3.29
C THR A 23 9.60 4.46 4.30
N PHE A 24 10.76 5.05 4.07
CA PHE A 24 11.93 4.88 4.93
C PHE A 24 11.96 5.84 6.12
N ASN A 25 11.17 6.91 6.06
CA ASN A 25 11.11 7.93 7.12
C ASN A 25 10.03 7.64 8.18
N SER A 26 8.98 6.87 7.85
CA SER A 26 7.90 6.55 8.79
C SER A 26 8.14 5.19 9.47
N ILE A 27 8.59 5.22 10.73
CA ILE A 27 8.78 4.02 11.56
C ILE A 27 7.44 3.26 11.74
N SER A 28 6.34 3.98 11.92
CA SER A 28 4.99 3.41 12.05
C SER A 28 4.59 2.65 10.79
N PHE A 29 4.88 3.21 9.61
CA PHE A 29 4.65 2.53 8.34
C PHE A 29 5.52 1.27 8.21
N ILE A 30 6.82 1.37 8.53
CA ILE A 30 7.74 0.22 8.47
C ILE A 30 7.26 -0.92 9.37
N ALA A 31 6.86 -0.61 10.60
CA ALA A 31 6.33 -1.60 11.53
C ALA A 31 5.04 -2.25 10.99
N PHE A 32 4.11 -1.45 10.47
CA PHE A 32 2.89 -1.94 9.84
C PHE A 32 3.17 -2.85 8.64
N PHE A 33 4.10 -2.46 7.76
CA PHE A 33 4.45 -3.23 6.59
C PHE A 33 5.15 -4.56 6.95
N LEU A 34 6.14 -4.53 7.84
CA LEU A 34 6.89 -5.73 8.22
C LEU A 34 6.03 -6.69 9.05
N ALA A 35 5.37 -6.21 10.10
CA ALA A 35 4.59 -7.06 10.99
C ALA A 35 3.23 -7.42 10.39
N GLY A 36 2.51 -6.43 9.84
CA GLY A 36 1.16 -6.63 9.32
C GLY A 36 1.16 -7.31 7.96
N ILE A 37 1.88 -6.76 6.98
CA ILE A 37 1.81 -7.24 5.59
C ILE A 37 2.71 -8.45 5.36
N LEU A 38 4.00 -8.37 5.73
CA LEU A 38 4.93 -9.47 5.47
C LEU A 38 4.79 -10.63 6.46
N PHE A 39 4.67 -10.36 7.77
CA PHE A 39 4.63 -11.43 8.76
C PHE A 39 3.23 -12.03 8.89
N VAL A 40 2.23 -11.22 9.25
CA VAL A 40 0.83 -11.68 9.41
C VAL A 40 0.19 -11.99 8.05
N GLY A 41 0.31 -11.11 7.06
CA GLY A 41 -0.21 -11.36 5.71
C GLY A 41 0.53 -12.50 4.99
N GLY A 42 1.84 -12.63 5.23
CA GLY A 42 2.66 -13.69 4.64
C GLY A 42 2.58 -15.04 5.31
N VAL A 43 1.65 -15.26 6.26
CA VAL A 43 1.40 -16.58 6.89
C VAL A 43 1.24 -17.67 5.83
N GLY A 44 0.54 -17.38 4.73
CA GLY A 44 0.37 -18.31 3.62
C GLY A 44 1.66 -18.71 2.88
N LEU A 45 2.78 -18.00 3.09
CA LEU A 45 4.08 -18.31 2.52
C LEU A 45 4.93 -19.13 3.49
N TRP A 46 5.15 -18.62 4.70
CA TRP A 46 6.10 -19.22 5.63
C TRP A 46 5.52 -20.40 6.40
N LEU A 47 4.20 -20.45 6.65
CA LEU A 47 3.60 -21.55 7.42
C LEU A 47 3.63 -22.88 6.64
N PRO A 48 3.21 -22.95 5.35
CA PRO A 48 3.34 -24.17 4.57
C PRO A 48 4.81 -24.60 4.42
N TYR A 49 5.72 -23.65 4.22
CA TYR A 49 7.15 -23.93 4.16
C TYR A 49 7.69 -24.54 5.46
N LEU A 50 7.36 -23.96 6.61
CA LEU A 50 7.77 -24.47 7.91
C LEU A 50 7.21 -25.88 8.14
N SER A 51 5.95 -26.11 7.78
CA SER A 51 5.33 -27.43 7.90
C SER A 51 6.03 -28.49 7.02
N ALA A 52 6.47 -28.10 5.83
CA ALA A 52 7.18 -28.97 4.90
C ALA A 52 8.59 -29.32 5.40
N ILE A 53 9.32 -28.35 5.98
CA ILE A 53 10.63 -28.61 6.61
C ILE A 53 10.49 -29.58 7.77
N ILE A 54 9.53 -29.35 8.68
CA ILE A 54 9.33 -30.21 9.86
C ILE A 54 8.97 -31.64 9.43
N SER A 55 8.25 -31.78 8.32
CA SER A 55 7.88 -33.07 7.74
C SER A 55 9.02 -33.75 6.97
N GLY A 56 10.18 -33.09 6.80
CA GLY A 56 11.35 -33.63 6.13
C GLY A 56 11.30 -33.58 4.59
N ASP A 57 10.44 -32.73 4.01
CA ASP A 57 10.35 -32.59 2.55
C ASP A 57 11.59 -31.86 1.99
N LYS A 58 12.34 -32.56 1.13
CA LYS A 58 13.56 -32.03 0.48
C LYS A 58 13.25 -31.06 -0.66
N ASN A 59 12.01 -31.01 -1.12
CA ASN A 59 11.56 -30.11 -2.20
C ASN A 59 10.82 -28.88 -1.67
N ALA A 60 10.81 -28.67 -0.34
CA ALA A 60 10.16 -27.52 0.27
C ALA A 60 10.72 -26.20 -0.29
N SER A 61 9.86 -25.42 -0.94
CA SER A 61 10.20 -24.08 -1.42
C SER A 61 9.50 -23.01 -0.59
N PHE A 62 10.25 -22.00 -0.12
CA PHE A 62 9.66 -20.86 0.57
C PHE A 62 8.77 -20.04 -0.37
N PHE A 63 9.19 -19.91 -1.63
CA PHE A 63 8.47 -19.20 -2.69
C PHE A 63 7.72 -20.17 -3.60
N GLU A 64 6.96 -21.08 -2.99
CA GLU A 64 6.12 -22.02 -3.74
C GLU A 64 5.07 -21.26 -4.56
N SER A 65 4.98 -21.59 -5.85
CA SER A 65 4.22 -20.77 -6.82
C SER A 65 2.74 -20.62 -6.47
N VAL A 66 2.08 -21.65 -5.95
CA VAL A 66 0.67 -21.56 -5.50
C VAL A 66 0.52 -20.56 -4.35
N ASN A 67 1.44 -20.61 -3.38
CA ASN A 67 1.40 -19.79 -2.18
C ASN A 67 1.68 -18.32 -2.52
N VAL A 68 2.72 -18.07 -3.32
CA VAL A 68 3.11 -16.74 -3.79
C VAL A 68 2.02 -16.12 -4.65
N PHE A 69 1.40 -16.90 -5.54
CA PHE A 69 0.28 -16.43 -6.36
C PHE A 69 -0.92 -16.01 -5.51
N THR A 70 -1.30 -16.84 -4.53
CA THR A 70 -2.44 -16.56 -3.63
C THR A 70 -2.18 -15.32 -2.79
N TYR A 71 -0.97 -15.17 -2.25
CA TYR A 71 -0.55 -14.00 -1.49
C TYR A 71 -0.64 -12.71 -2.33
N SER A 72 -0.08 -12.73 -3.55
CA SER A 72 -0.14 -11.59 -4.47
C SER A 72 -1.55 -11.22 -4.88
N PHE A 73 -2.40 -12.23 -5.14
CA PHE A 73 -3.78 -12.00 -5.51
C PHE A 73 -4.58 -11.38 -4.35
N ALA A 74 -4.32 -11.80 -3.11
CA ALA A 74 -4.95 -11.21 -1.92
C ALA A 74 -4.56 -9.72 -1.74
N ILE A 75 -3.31 -9.35 -1.95
CA ILE A 75 -2.86 -7.95 -1.86
C ILE A 75 -3.47 -7.11 -3.00
N LEU A 76 -3.43 -7.61 -4.24
CA LEU A 76 -4.06 -6.91 -5.37
C LEU A 76 -5.57 -6.73 -5.17
N GLY A 77 -6.26 -7.74 -4.65
CA GLY A 77 -7.67 -7.65 -4.29
C GLY A 77 -7.93 -6.60 -3.22
N THR A 78 -7.10 -6.57 -2.18
CA THR A 78 -7.18 -5.55 -1.11
C THR A 78 -6.98 -4.15 -1.67
N LEU A 79 -5.99 -3.94 -2.54
CA LEU A 79 -5.76 -2.65 -3.20
C LEU A 79 -6.92 -2.24 -4.10
N CYS A 80 -7.53 -3.21 -4.81
CA CYS A 80 -8.70 -2.95 -5.64
C CYS A 80 -9.89 -2.46 -4.78
N VAL A 81 -10.14 -3.13 -3.65
CA VAL A 81 -11.19 -2.73 -2.70
C VAL A 81 -10.90 -1.36 -2.09
N ASP A 82 -9.67 -1.09 -1.69
CA ASP A 82 -9.27 0.22 -1.14
C ASP A 82 -9.47 1.34 -2.17
N VAL A 83 -9.13 1.11 -3.44
CA VAL A 83 -9.42 2.09 -4.51
C VAL A 83 -10.92 2.35 -4.67
N ILE A 84 -11.76 1.32 -4.60
CA ILE A 84 -13.23 1.45 -4.71
C ILE A 84 -13.80 2.23 -3.52
N LEU A 85 -13.32 1.96 -2.31
CA LEU A 85 -13.84 2.55 -1.08
C LEU A 85 -13.25 3.95 -0.79
N ASN A 86 -12.04 4.24 -1.25
CA ASN A 86 -11.21 5.36 -0.77
C ASN A 86 -10.81 6.34 -1.89
N ASN A 87 -11.73 6.60 -2.81
CA ASN A 87 -11.55 7.37 -4.07
C ASN A 87 -11.11 8.86 -3.91
N GLN A 88 -10.76 9.31 -2.70
CA GLN A 88 -10.37 10.69 -2.38
C GLN A 88 -8.87 10.84 -2.06
N LYS A 89 -8.14 9.75 -1.74
CA LYS A 89 -6.81 9.84 -1.13
C LYS A 89 -5.64 10.04 -2.10
N SER A 90 -5.84 9.89 -3.41
CA SER A 90 -4.75 9.96 -4.39
C SER A 90 -5.14 10.76 -5.63
N THR A 91 -4.14 11.38 -6.27
CA THR A 91 -4.36 12.06 -7.56
C THR A 91 -4.86 11.07 -8.60
N LYS A 92 -5.81 11.49 -9.45
CA LYS A 92 -6.40 10.62 -10.49
C LYS A 92 -5.35 10.03 -11.43
N ASP A 93 -4.29 10.79 -11.71
CA ASP A 93 -3.19 10.36 -12.58
C ASP A 93 -2.32 9.28 -11.91
N PHE A 94 -2.07 9.39 -10.61
CA PHE A 94 -1.36 8.36 -9.84
C PHE A 94 -2.19 7.08 -9.69
N LEU A 95 -3.49 7.21 -9.48
CA LEU A 95 -4.42 6.07 -9.47
C LEU A 95 -4.39 5.31 -10.79
N GLY A 96 -4.41 6.05 -11.92
CA GLY A 96 -4.30 5.48 -13.26
C GLY A 96 -2.99 4.71 -13.47
N LEU A 97 -1.88 5.26 -12.98
CA LEU A 97 -0.58 4.59 -13.00
C LEU A 97 -0.62 3.31 -12.14
N GLY A 98 -1.13 3.38 -10.92
CA GLY A 98 -1.31 2.22 -10.04
C GLY A 98 -2.15 1.11 -10.67
N MET A 99 -3.22 1.46 -11.40
CA MET A 99 -4.02 0.48 -12.15
C MET A 99 -3.24 -0.18 -13.29
N ILE A 100 -2.48 0.58 -14.07
CA ILE A 100 -1.66 0.02 -15.17
C ILE A 100 -0.63 -0.97 -14.61
N PHE A 101 0.10 -0.55 -13.57
CA PHE A 101 1.09 -1.42 -12.92
C PHE A 101 0.43 -2.61 -12.20
N GLY A 102 -0.77 -2.44 -11.64
CA GLY A 102 -1.54 -3.53 -11.03
C GLY A 102 -1.97 -4.59 -12.03
N VAL A 103 -2.44 -4.18 -13.22
CA VAL A 103 -2.77 -5.11 -14.31
C VAL A 103 -1.51 -5.82 -14.81
N LEU A 104 -0.40 -5.10 -14.98
CA LEU A 104 0.88 -5.71 -15.36
C LEU A 104 1.35 -6.73 -14.31
N ALA A 105 1.26 -6.39 -13.02
CA ALA A 105 1.59 -7.29 -11.92
C ALA A 105 0.72 -8.55 -11.95
N LEU A 106 -0.59 -8.40 -12.17
CA LEU A 106 -1.53 -9.51 -12.29
C LEU A 106 -1.18 -10.42 -13.47
N ILE A 107 -0.88 -9.86 -14.64
CA ILE A 107 -0.46 -10.63 -15.82
C ILE A 107 0.83 -11.41 -15.51
N CYS A 108 1.84 -10.77 -14.92
CA CYS A 108 3.07 -11.45 -14.51
C CYS A 108 2.80 -12.58 -13.51
N CYS A 109 1.91 -12.38 -12.54
CA CYS A 109 1.55 -13.40 -11.56
C CYS A 109 0.82 -14.58 -12.22
N VAL A 110 -0.16 -14.32 -13.07
CA VAL A 110 -0.93 -15.37 -13.77
C VAL A 110 -0.04 -16.16 -14.72
N VAL A 111 0.74 -15.48 -15.57
CA VAL A 111 1.67 -16.14 -16.51
C VAL A 111 2.74 -16.91 -15.75
N GLY A 112 3.30 -16.32 -14.69
CA GLY A 112 4.31 -16.96 -13.84
C GLY A 112 3.81 -18.23 -13.17
N TYR A 113 2.56 -18.22 -12.69
CA TYR A 113 1.90 -19.39 -12.11
C TYR A 113 1.55 -20.47 -13.15
N LEU A 114 1.02 -20.06 -14.32
CA LEU A 114 0.68 -21.01 -15.38
C LEU A 114 1.90 -21.71 -15.98
N THR A 115 3.04 -21.03 -16.01
CA THR A 115 4.31 -21.57 -16.54
C THR A 115 4.98 -22.51 -15.54
N THR A 116 4.97 -22.14 -14.26
CA THR A 116 5.62 -22.90 -13.19
C THR A 116 4.61 -23.10 -12.07
N LYS A 117 3.87 -24.21 -12.14
CA LYS A 117 2.80 -24.50 -11.17
C LYS A 117 3.35 -24.88 -9.79
N THR A 118 4.51 -25.51 -9.75
CA THR A 118 5.17 -26.02 -8.54
C THR A 118 6.62 -25.55 -8.48
N GLY A 119 7.11 -25.28 -7.29
CA GLY A 119 8.43 -24.71 -7.04
C GLY A 119 8.48 -23.20 -7.23
N ASN A 120 9.69 -22.68 -7.42
CA ASN A 120 9.97 -21.25 -7.44
C ASN A 120 9.87 -20.66 -8.86
N SER A 121 9.06 -19.61 -9.03
CA SER A 121 8.86 -18.93 -10.32
C SER A 121 9.36 -17.49 -10.27
N TYR A 122 10.43 -17.18 -11.00
CA TYR A 122 11.01 -15.83 -11.04
C TYR A 122 10.02 -14.76 -11.54
N LEU A 123 9.19 -15.11 -12.54
CA LEU A 123 8.21 -14.19 -13.11
C LEU A 123 7.09 -13.88 -12.11
N LEU A 124 6.64 -14.89 -11.37
CA LEU A 124 5.64 -14.73 -10.32
C LEU A 124 6.20 -13.90 -9.14
N ASN A 125 7.43 -14.17 -8.73
CA ASN A 125 8.09 -13.38 -7.69
C ASN A 125 8.26 -11.92 -8.11
N PHE A 126 8.58 -11.67 -9.38
CA PHE A 126 8.64 -10.31 -9.91
C PHE A 126 7.27 -9.61 -9.89
N GLY A 127 6.19 -10.30 -10.28
CA GLY A 127 4.83 -9.78 -10.17
C GLY A 127 4.40 -9.51 -8.72
N THR A 128 4.83 -10.37 -7.79
CA THR A 128 4.60 -10.22 -6.34
C THR A 128 5.35 -9.02 -5.78
N PHE A 129 6.61 -8.86 -6.17
CA PHE A 129 7.41 -7.70 -5.81
C PHE A 129 6.79 -6.41 -6.32
N LEU A 130 6.31 -6.39 -7.58
CA LEU A 130 5.61 -5.24 -8.13
C LEU A 130 4.32 -4.94 -7.37
N THR A 131 3.56 -5.97 -6.98
CA THR A 131 2.36 -5.84 -6.15
C THR A 131 2.67 -5.20 -4.80
N LEU A 132 3.74 -5.63 -4.13
CA LEU A 132 4.19 -5.03 -2.87
C LEU A 132 4.64 -3.58 -3.05
N LEU A 133 5.33 -3.25 -4.14
CA LEU A 133 5.69 -1.86 -4.44
C LEU A 133 4.46 -0.98 -4.64
N ILE A 134 3.44 -1.45 -5.36
CA ILE A 134 2.17 -0.73 -5.52
C ILE A 134 1.50 -0.55 -4.16
N PHE A 135 1.49 -1.58 -3.32
CA PHE A 135 0.93 -1.51 -1.98
C PHE A 135 1.59 -0.42 -1.14
N ILE A 136 2.92 -0.39 -1.12
CA ILE A 136 3.71 0.61 -0.39
C ILE A 136 3.36 2.01 -0.91
N CYS A 137 3.47 2.20 -2.22
CA CYS A 137 3.16 3.47 -2.85
C CYS A 137 1.73 3.94 -2.57
N ALA A 138 0.75 3.04 -2.51
CA ALA A 138 -0.64 3.39 -2.22
C ALA A 138 -0.85 3.81 -0.75
N ASN A 139 -0.19 3.15 0.21
CA ASN A 139 -0.51 3.25 1.64
C ASN A 139 0.44 4.13 2.47
N VAL A 140 1.63 4.47 1.96
CA VAL A 140 2.68 5.13 2.76
C VAL A 140 2.30 6.53 3.25
N ASN A 141 1.52 7.28 2.46
CA ASN A 141 1.06 8.63 2.81
C ASN A 141 -0.36 8.61 3.39
N ASP A 142 -0.77 7.53 4.04
CA ASP A 142 -2.06 7.48 4.73
C ASP A 142 -1.92 8.19 6.09
N ASP A 143 -2.85 9.08 6.44
CA ASP A 143 -2.84 9.95 7.63
C ASP A 143 -2.62 9.18 8.95
N LYS A 144 -2.86 7.86 8.95
CA LYS A 144 -2.60 6.97 10.09
C LYS A 144 -1.11 6.81 10.43
N PHE A 145 -0.22 7.17 9.50
CA PHE A 145 1.24 7.05 9.66
C PHE A 145 1.94 8.39 9.84
N ASP A 146 1.19 9.49 9.81
CA ASP A 146 1.71 10.82 10.07
C ASP A 146 1.94 10.99 11.57
N ASN A 147 3.17 11.39 11.92
CA ASN A 147 3.56 11.72 13.29
C ASN A 147 3.05 13.12 13.64
N ASP A 148 1.75 13.34 13.53
CA ASP A 148 1.12 14.56 14.01
C ASP A 148 1.07 14.51 15.54
N ALA A 149 2.12 15.04 16.17
CA ALA A 149 2.09 15.53 17.55
C ALA A 149 1.05 16.66 17.76
N SER A 150 0.34 17.05 16.70
CA SER A 150 -0.76 18.01 16.66
C SER A 150 -2.15 17.35 16.57
N ARG A 151 -2.29 16.02 16.74
CA ARG A 151 -3.58 15.48 17.18
C ARG A 151 -3.89 16.19 18.49
N THR A 152 -4.74 17.21 18.39
CA THR A 152 -5.32 17.90 19.53
C THR A 152 -5.87 16.79 20.41
N GLU A 153 -5.17 16.46 21.48
CA GLU A 153 -5.73 15.57 22.48
C GLU A 153 -7.10 16.15 22.83
N PRO A 154 -8.17 15.35 22.85
CA PRO A 154 -9.41 15.80 23.41
C PRO A 154 -9.15 16.13 24.88
N ASP A 155 -8.88 17.41 25.17
CA ASP A 155 -8.99 17.95 26.52
C ASP A 155 -10.41 17.58 27.00
N PRO A 156 -10.64 17.12 28.24
CA PRO A 156 -11.96 16.74 28.75
C PRO A 156 -13.10 17.78 28.54
N ILE A 157 -12.77 18.97 28.04
CA ILE A 157 -13.64 20.11 27.78
C ILE A 157 -13.89 20.34 26.26
N GLY A 158 -13.25 19.58 25.34
CA GLY A 158 -13.41 19.70 23.88
C GLY A 158 -12.49 20.71 23.19
N TYR A 159 -12.56 20.78 21.85
CA TYR A 159 -11.67 21.55 20.96
C TYR A 159 -11.53 23.05 21.35
N LYS A 160 -10.35 23.44 21.87
CA LYS A 160 -10.03 24.83 22.26
C LYS A 160 -10.00 25.83 21.10
N GLU A 161 -9.69 25.41 19.88
CA GLU A 161 -9.42 26.34 18.79
C GLU A 161 -10.67 26.84 18.03
N ALA A 162 -11.80 26.15 18.14
CA ALA A 162 -13.04 26.57 17.46
C ALA A 162 -13.75 27.75 18.14
N ALA A 163 -13.39 28.09 19.39
CA ALA A 163 -14.10 29.09 20.18
C ALA A 163 -13.42 30.46 20.21
N LEU A 164 -12.08 30.52 20.19
CA LEU A 164 -11.35 31.78 20.45
C LEU A 164 -11.40 32.76 19.27
N SER A 165 -11.52 32.27 18.03
CA SER A 165 -11.68 33.12 16.84
C SER A 165 -13.08 33.72 16.72
N LYS A 166 -14.10 33.13 17.37
CA LYS A 166 -15.48 33.65 17.39
C LYS A 166 -15.78 34.60 18.55
N ILE A 167 -14.93 34.64 19.57
CA ILE A 167 -15.12 35.50 20.75
C ILE A 167 -14.54 36.91 20.52
N LYS A 168 -13.56 37.06 19.62
CA LYS A 168 -12.85 38.34 19.44
C LYS A 168 -13.63 39.43 18.69
N ASP A 169 -14.72 39.08 18.01
CA ASP A 169 -15.56 40.03 17.26
C ASP A 169 -16.77 40.54 18.06
N GLY A 170 -16.88 40.20 19.35
CA GLY A 170 -18.05 40.53 20.18
C GLY A 170 -17.95 41.77 21.07
N GLU A 171 -16.77 42.39 21.26
CA GLU A 171 -16.60 43.54 22.16
C GLU A 171 -16.21 44.83 21.43
N ARG A 172 -17.06 45.23 20.48
CA ARG A 172 -17.25 46.65 20.13
C ARG A 172 -18.71 46.84 19.77
N ASN A 173 -19.52 47.28 20.72
CA ASN A 173 -20.55 48.30 20.54
C ASN A 173 -21.06 48.74 21.91
N GLU A 174 -20.99 50.06 22.10
CA GLU A 174 -21.58 50.91 23.16
C GLU A 174 -20.89 50.98 24.53
#